data_AF-A0A1V5LXZ2-F1
#
_entry.id   AF-A0A1V5LXZ2-F1
#
_cell.length_a   1.000
_cell.length_b   1.000
_cell.length_c   1.000
_cell.angle_alpha   90.00
_cell.angle_beta   90.00
_cell.angle_gamma   90.00
#
_symmetry.space_group_name_H-M   'P 1'
#
loop_
_entity.id
_entity.type
_entity.pdbx_description
1 polymer ?
#
loop_
_entity_poly.entity_id
_entity_poly.type
_entity_poly.pdbx_seq_one_letter_code
_entity_poly.pdbx_strand_id
1 'polypeptide(L)'
;MVITSTNNTGGGKWESRGVTGANGTIRFPSVAPGQVAVNVVYGNQTGSGYGYDVDNGEATMTVTLKTTVKKTFTLVYNDNGTEKPAANINFQVVGEGGPGTGHDFANGTTDANGVVTLNLTEGQPFYMYWASITVGGVTYTADGQANSIAALPSKIVMNVPPAP
;
A
#
# COMPACT_ATOMS: atom_id res chain seq x y z
N MET A 1 -1.94 -17.27 11.72
CA MET A 1 -2.57 -16.29 10.81
C MET A 1 -3.54 -15.46 11.62
N VAL A 2 -3.54 -14.14 11.46
CA VAL A 2 -4.36 -13.20 12.23
C VAL A 2 -5.29 -12.46 11.26
N ILE A 3 -6.59 -12.42 11.58
CA ILE A 3 -7.58 -11.63 10.84
C ILE A 3 -7.55 -10.22 11.43
N THR A 4 -7.15 -9.24 10.63
CA THR A 4 -6.92 -7.86 11.11
C THR A 4 -8.12 -6.95 10.89
N SER A 5 -8.99 -7.27 9.93
CA SER A 5 -10.26 -6.56 9.74
C SER A 5 -11.25 -7.40 8.95
N THR A 6 -12.54 -7.16 9.20
CA THR A 6 -13.68 -7.72 8.45
C THR A 6 -14.69 -6.60 8.21
N ASN A 7 -15.14 -6.40 6.98
CA ASN A 7 -16.18 -5.44 6.64
C ASN A 7 -17.35 -6.17 5.98
N ASN A 8 -18.58 -5.83 6.37
CA ASN A 8 -19.80 -6.29 5.72
C ASN A 8 -20.68 -5.09 5.33
N THR A 9 -21.30 -5.12 4.16
CA THR A 9 -22.23 -4.06 3.70
C THR A 9 -23.45 -3.88 4.62
N GLY A 10 -23.77 -4.86 5.46
CA GLY A 10 -24.74 -4.79 6.56
C GLY A 10 -24.21 -4.20 7.87
N GLY A 11 -22.99 -3.68 7.93
CA GLY A 11 -22.46 -2.91 9.06
C GLY A 11 -21.84 -3.72 10.23
N GLY A 12 -21.81 -5.05 10.14
CA GLY A 12 -21.19 -5.89 11.16
C GLY A 12 -19.66 -5.97 11.03
N LYS A 13 -18.92 -5.67 12.11
CA LYS A 13 -17.49 -5.97 12.26
C LYS A 13 -17.32 -7.29 13.02
N TRP A 14 -16.59 -8.24 12.43
CA TRP A 14 -16.42 -9.62 12.91
C TRP A 14 -14.93 -9.96 13.14
N GLU A 15 -14.14 -8.96 13.51
CA GLU A 15 -12.72 -9.08 13.79
C GLU A 15 -12.48 -10.29 14.71
N SER A 16 -11.45 -11.10 14.43
CA SER A 16 -11.03 -12.28 15.21
C SER A 16 -11.95 -13.52 15.28
N ARG A 17 -13.03 -13.61 14.49
CA ARG A 17 -13.98 -14.75 14.54
C ARG A 17 -13.83 -15.84 13.48
N GLY A 18 -12.90 -15.68 12.54
CA GLY A 18 -12.66 -16.69 11.49
C GLY A 18 -11.72 -17.79 11.95
N VAL A 19 -12.04 -19.04 11.62
CA VAL A 19 -11.16 -20.19 11.85
C VAL A 19 -10.24 -20.33 10.64
N THR A 20 -8.92 -20.32 10.89
CA THR A 20 -7.93 -20.54 9.83
C THR A 20 -7.76 -22.04 9.59
N GLY A 21 -8.03 -22.49 8.37
CA GLY A 21 -7.74 -23.85 7.91
C GLY A 21 -6.34 -24.00 7.32
N ALA A 22 -5.97 -25.22 6.96
CA ALA A 22 -4.80 -25.45 6.12
C ALA A 22 -4.98 -24.70 4.78
N ASN A 23 -3.88 -24.18 4.23
CA ASN A 23 -3.82 -23.51 2.91
C ASN A 23 -4.40 -22.08 2.82
N GLY A 24 -4.45 -21.32 3.92
CA GLY A 24 -4.88 -19.90 3.87
C GLY A 24 -6.39 -19.72 3.73
N THR A 25 -7.15 -20.80 3.92
CA THR A 25 -8.62 -20.77 3.94
C THR A 25 -9.11 -20.18 5.26
N ILE A 26 -10.04 -19.23 5.22
CA ILE A 26 -10.75 -18.74 6.41
C ILE A 26 -12.21 -19.15 6.32
N ARG A 27 -12.70 -19.74 7.41
CA ARG A 27 -14.13 -20.02 7.59
C ARG A 27 -14.74 -19.08 8.61
N PHE A 28 -15.84 -18.43 8.25
CA PHE A 28 -16.66 -17.62 9.14
C PHE A 28 -17.92 -18.41 9.50
N PRO A 29 -18.14 -18.76 10.79
CA PRO A 29 -19.22 -19.64 11.19
C PRO A 29 -20.61 -18.98 11.16
N SER A 30 -20.67 -17.65 11.13
CA SER A 30 -21.92 -16.89 10.99
C SER A 30 -21.60 -15.53 10.39
N VAL A 31 -22.15 -15.27 9.21
CA VAL A 31 -22.06 -13.96 8.54
C VAL A 31 -23.47 -13.48 8.23
N ALA A 32 -23.75 -12.20 8.54
CA ALA A 32 -24.99 -11.56 8.09
C ALA A 32 -25.05 -11.49 6.55
N PRO A 33 -26.25 -11.58 5.95
CA PRO A 33 -26.40 -11.48 4.51
C PRO A 33 -25.69 -10.28 3.90
N GLY A 34 -24.87 -10.50 2.87
CA GLY A 34 -24.17 -9.43 2.17
C GLY A 34 -22.76 -9.80 1.70
N GLN A 35 -21.98 -8.76 1.41
CA GLN A 35 -20.59 -8.90 1.00
C GLN A 35 -19.68 -8.95 2.23
N VAL A 36 -18.65 -9.78 2.22
CA VAL A 36 -17.64 -9.86 3.28
C VAL A 36 -16.27 -9.60 2.68
N ALA A 37 -15.55 -8.63 3.23
CA ALA A 37 -14.13 -8.46 2.95
C ALA A 37 -13.31 -8.82 4.18
N VAL A 38 -12.17 -9.47 3.98
CA VAL A 38 -11.22 -9.79 5.05
C VAL A 38 -9.82 -9.32 4.69
N ASN A 39 -9.09 -8.86 5.70
CA ASN A 39 -7.65 -8.68 5.61
C ASN A 39 -6.95 -9.59 6.61
N VAL A 40 -5.83 -10.15 6.17
CA VAL A 40 -5.14 -11.23 6.86
C VAL A 40 -3.65 -10.92 6.90
N VAL A 41 -3.03 -11.22 8.05
CA VAL A 41 -1.59 -11.18 8.22
C VAL A 41 -1.07 -12.52 8.74
N TYR A 42 0.00 -13.04 8.14
CA TYR A 42 0.70 -14.22 8.61
C TYR A 42 2.22 -14.03 8.47
N GLY A 43 2.91 -13.81 9.60
CA GLY A 43 4.32 -13.43 9.57
C GLY A 43 4.50 -12.11 8.80
N ASN A 44 5.35 -12.12 7.77
CA ASN A 44 5.57 -11.00 6.86
C ASN A 44 4.65 -11.02 5.62
N GLN A 45 3.62 -11.86 5.61
CA GLN A 45 2.69 -11.98 4.49
C GLN A 45 1.36 -11.30 4.79
N THR A 46 0.79 -10.66 3.77
CA THR A 46 -0.53 -10.03 3.83
C THR A 46 -1.41 -10.53 2.69
N GLY A 47 -2.71 -10.61 2.92
CA GLY A 47 -3.68 -10.96 1.88
C GLY A 47 -5.05 -10.41 2.17
N SER A 48 -5.84 -10.23 1.11
CA SER A 48 -7.23 -9.81 1.19
C SER A 48 -8.11 -10.82 0.46
N GLY A 49 -9.30 -11.07 1.01
CA GLY A 49 -10.30 -11.95 0.40
C GLY A 49 -11.67 -11.30 0.40
N TYR A 50 -12.48 -11.64 -0.60
CA TYR A 50 -13.85 -11.17 -0.74
C TYR A 50 -14.79 -12.36 -0.92
N GLY A 51 -15.86 -12.38 -0.12
CA GLY A 51 -17.02 -13.24 -0.32
C GLY A 51 -18.20 -12.40 -0.76
N TYR A 52 -18.84 -12.80 -1.86
CA TYR A 52 -20.08 -12.20 -2.36
C TYR A 52 -21.25 -13.12 -2.02
N ASP A 53 -22.45 -12.54 -1.89
CA ASP A 53 -23.72 -13.26 -1.77
C ASP A 53 -23.73 -14.35 -0.68
N VAL A 54 -23.21 -14.01 0.50
CA VAL A 54 -23.30 -14.91 1.64
C VAL A 54 -24.75 -14.92 2.13
N ASP A 55 -25.53 -15.92 1.75
CA ASP A 55 -26.81 -16.19 2.40
C ASP A 55 -26.58 -16.60 3.86
N ASN A 56 -27.50 -16.21 4.74
CA ASN A 56 -27.38 -16.35 6.20
C ASN A 56 -26.80 -17.72 6.60
N GLY A 57 -25.55 -17.74 7.09
CA GLY A 57 -24.84 -19.00 7.29
C GLY A 57 -23.31 -18.86 7.30
N GLU A 58 -22.64 -19.94 6.89
CA GLU A 58 -21.18 -20.03 6.86
C GLU A 58 -20.60 -19.54 5.54
N ALA A 59 -19.56 -18.70 5.62
CA ALA A 59 -18.77 -18.32 4.46
C ALA A 59 -17.40 -18.99 4.52
N THR A 60 -17.00 -19.65 3.43
CA THR A 60 -15.62 -20.11 3.22
C THR A 60 -14.97 -19.25 2.17
N MET A 61 -13.79 -18.73 2.48
CA MET A 61 -13.00 -17.93 1.55
C MET A 61 -11.55 -18.39 1.52
N THR A 62 -10.96 -18.32 0.34
CA THR A 62 -9.53 -18.55 0.14
C THR A 62 -8.85 -17.21 0.05
N VAL A 63 -7.89 -16.95 0.95
CA VAL A 63 -7.06 -15.74 0.89
C VAL A 63 -5.69 -16.10 0.37
N THR A 64 -5.31 -15.52 -0.77
CA THR A 64 -3.93 -15.61 -1.25
C THR A 64 -3.06 -14.66 -0.44
N LEU A 65 -2.10 -15.22 0.28
CA LEU A 65 -1.09 -14.46 1.01
C LEU A 65 0.05 -14.07 0.07
N LYS A 66 0.46 -12.81 0.13
CA LYS A 66 1.63 -12.26 -0.57
C LYS A 66 2.69 -11.91 0.45
N THR A 67 3.94 -12.27 0.19
CA THR A 67 5.05 -11.79 1.01
C THR A 67 5.23 -10.29 0.80
N THR A 68 5.22 -9.53 1.90
CA THR A 68 5.53 -8.11 1.89
C THR A 68 6.94 -7.87 2.42
N VAL A 69 7.66 -6.97 1.75
CA VAL A 69 8.97 -6.48 2.17
C VAL A 69 8.88 -5.00 2.47
N LYS A 70 9.49 -4.60 3.60
CA LYS A 70 9.67 -3.18 3.89
C LYS A 70 10.78 -2.65 2.98
N LYS A 71 10.47 -1.63 2.18
CA LYS A 71 11.46 -0.89 1.40
C LYS A 71 11.54 0.56 1.85
N THR A 72 12.75 1.10 1.84
CA THR A 72 13.03 2.47 2.27
C THR A 72 13.85 3.20 1.22
N PHE A 73 13.54 4.47 1.02
CA PHE A 73 14.29 5.38 0.15
C PHE A 73 14.15 6.81 0.67
N THR A 74 15.07 7.67 0.26
CA THR A 74 15.07 9.08 0.64
C THR A 74 14.61 9.95 -0.53
N LEU A 75 13.65 10.83 -0.30
CA LEU A 75 13.34 11.93 -1.21
C LEU A 75 14.11 13.15 -0.75
N VAL A 76 14.83 13.73 -1.70
CA VAL A 76 15.45 15.04 -1.55
C VAL A 76 14.93 15.95 -2.65
N TYR A 77 15.04 17.24 -2.44
CA TYR A 77 14.83 18.23 -3.48
C TYR A 77 16.11 19.03 -3.69
N ASN A 78 16.41 19.35 -4.94
CA ASN A 78 17.53 20.20 -5.31
C ASN A 78 17.04 21.65 -5.39
N ASP A 79 17.55 22.47 -4.48
CA ASP A 79 17.31 23.91 -4.42
C ASP A 79 18.61 24.63 -4.81
N ASN A 80 18.67 25.08 -6.07
CA ASN A 80 19.81 25.82 -6.63
C ASN A 80 21.18 25.14 -6.39
N GLY A 81 21.26 23.83 -6.62
CA GLY A 81 22.48 23.04 -6.46
C GLY A 81 22.69 22.47 -5.06
N THR A 82 21.80 22.78 -4.11
CA THR A 82 21.84 22.23 -2.75
C THR A 82 20.74 21.20 -2.56
N GLU A 83 21.10 19.95 -2.30
CA GLU A 83 20.13 18.91 -1.92
C GLU A 83 19.64 19.14 -0.48
N LYS A 84 18.32 19.17 -0.30
CA LYS A 84 17.66 19.30 0.99
C LYS A 84 16.66 18.15 1.18
N PRO A 85 16.44 17.67 2.42
CA PRO A 85 15.41 16.67 2.69
C PRO A 85 14.04 17.16 2.24
N ALA A 86 13.33 16.35 1.45
CA ALA A 86 11.94 16.64 1.14
C ALA A 86 11.08 16.21 2.34
N ALA A 87 11.10 17.00 3.40
CA ALA A 87 10.45 16.65 4.67
C ALA A 87 8.94 16.95 4.66
N ASN A 88 8.14 16.07 5.26
CA ASN A 88 6.69 16.21 5.41
C ASN A 88 5.94 16.45 4.08
N ILE A 89 6.42 15.88 2.98
CA ILE A 89 5.80 16.02 1.67
C ILE A 89 4.86 14.86 1.39
N ASN A 90 3.77 15.15 0.69
CA ASN A 90 2.86 14.11 0.21
C ASN A 90 3.44 13.45 -1.04
N PHE A 91 3.28 12.14 -1.10
CA PHE A 91 3.64 11.34 -2.26
C PHE A 91 2.63 10.22 -2.48
N GLN A 92 2.60 9.74 -3.72
CA GLN A 92 1.93 8.52 -4.11
C GLN A 92 2.90 7.61 -4.85
N VAL A 93 2.92 6.35 -4.45
CA VAL A 93 3.60 5.28 -5.18
C VAL A 93 2.60 4.21 -5.58
N VAL A 94 2.91 3.54 -6.68
CA VAL A 94 2.13 2.43 -7.20
C VAL A 94 3.05 1.23 -7.34
N GLY A 95 2.71 0.14 -6.65
CA GLY A 95 3.26 -1.18 -6.95
C GLY A 95 2.57 -1.74 -8.18
N GLU A 96 3.35 -2.19 -9.17
CA GLU A 96 2.81 -2.95 -10.28
C GLU A 96 2.43 -4.34 -9.76
N GLY A 97 1.14 -4.54 -9.49
CA GLY A 97 0.63 -5.89 -9.35
C GLY A 97 0.68 -6.58 -10.70
N GLY A 98 1.11 -7.84 -10.73
CA GLY A 98 0.88 -8.71 -11.88
C GLY A 98 -0.60 -8.71 -12.33
N PRO A 99 -0.90 -9.13 -13.56
CA PRO A 99 -2.26 -9.05 -14.12
C PRO A 99 -3.32 -9.64 -13.19
N GLY A 100 -4.35 -8.85 -12.87
CA GLY A 100 -5.47 -9.23 -12.01
C GLY A 100 -5.25 -9.09 -10.49
N THR A 101 -4.11 -8.56 -10.03
CA THR A 101 -3.73 -8.63 -8.61
C THR A 101 -3.93 -7.36 -7.78
N GLY A 102 -4.51 -6.31 -8.36
CA GLY A 102 -4.60 -4.98 -7.75
C GLY A 102 -3.22 -4.32 -7.66
N HIS A 103 -3.15 -3.02 -7.94
CA HIS A 103 -1.91 -2.28 -7.72
C HIS A 103 -1.78 -1.95 -6.23
N ASP A 104 -0.61 -2.18 -5.64
CA ASP A 104 -0.32 -1.74 -4.28
C ASP A 104 -0.20 -0.21 -4.31
N PHE A 105 -1.32 0.50 -4.11
CA PHE A 105 -1.31 1.96 -3.97
C PHE A 105 -0.88 2.31 -2.55
N ALA A 106 0.21 3.06 -2.41
CA ALA A 106 0.57 3.66 -1.13
C ALA A 106 0.67 5.17 -1.28
N ASN A 107 -0.22 5.86 -0.56
CA ASN A 107 -0.09 7.28 -0.30
C ASN A 107 0.65 7.44 1.03
N GLY A 108 1.48 8.46 1.15
CA GLY A 108 2.14 8.75 2.40
C GLY A 108 2.68 10.15 2.48
N THR A 109 3.28 10.41 3.63
CA THR A 109 4.02 11.63 3.90
C THR A 109 5.44 11.25 4.27
N THR A 110 6.45 11.91 3.70
CA THR A 110 7.84 11.70 4.08
C THR A 110 8.08 12.09 5.54
N ASP A 111 9.05 11.47 6.21
CA ASP A 111 9.45 11.91 7.54
C ASP A 111 10.26 13.22 7.51
N ALA A 112 10.71 13.68 8.68
CA ALA A 112 11.51 14.90 8.82
C ALA A 112 12.85 14.87 8.06
N ASN A 113 13.34 13.70 7.71
CA ASN A 113 14.58 13.49 6.96
C ASN A 113 14.31 13.16 5.48
N GLY A 114 13.06 13.27 5.01
CA GLY A 114 12.67 12.91 3.65
C GLY A 114 12.61 11.40 3.41
N VAL A 115 12.70 10.57 4.45
CA VAL A 115 12.67 9.12 4.30
C VAL A 115 11.23 8.65 4.10
N VAL A 116 11.08 7.76 3.13
CA VAL A 116 9.85 7.03 2.84
C VAL A 116 10.05 5.58 3.20
N THR A 117 9.07 5.02 3.91
CA THR A 117 9.00 3.61 4.24
C THR A 117 7.71 3.04 3.68
N LEU A 118 7.84 2.02 2.82
CA LEU A 118 6.72 1.34 2.18
C LEU A 118 6.73 -0.14 2.53
N ASN A 119 5.54 -0.73 2.62
CA ASN A 119 5.38 -2.18 2.57
C ASN A 119 4.93 -2.51 1.15
N LEU A 120 5.77 -3.22 0.40
CA LEU A 120 5.50 -3.60 -0.98
C LEU A 120 5.48 -5.11 -1.10
N THR A 121 4.68 -5.64 -2.02
CA THR A 121 4.76 -7.05 -2.39
C THR A 121 6.18 -7.39 -2.89
N GLU A 122 6.76 -8.47 -2.37
CA GLU A 122 8.09 -8.93 -2.75
C GLU A 122 8.17 -9.25 -4.25
N GLY A 123 9.26 -8.84 -4.89
CA GLY A 123 9.51 -9.10 -6.31
C GLY A 123 8.63 -8.32 -7.30
N GLN A 124 7.72 -7.46 -6.84
CA GLN A 124 6.91 -6.62 -7.73
C GLN A 124 7.63 -5.32 -8.09
N PRO A 125 7.49 -4.83 -9.34
CA PRO A 125 7.95 -3.50 -9.73
C PRO A 125 7.19 -2.41 -8.97
N PHE A 126 7.77 -1.21 -8.93
CA PHE A 126 7.10 -0.03 -8.38
C PHE A 126 7.44 1.19 -9.25
N TYR A 127 6.61 2.22 -9.17
CA TYR A 127 6.95 3.56 -9.65
C TYR A 127 6.36 4.63 -8.73
N MET A 128 7.06 5.76 -8.63
CA MET A 128 6.55 6.96 -7.98
C MET A 128 5.56 7.60 -8.93
N TYR A 129 4.30 7.73 -8.53
CA TYR A 129 3.27 8.28 -9.40
C TYR A 129 3.28 9.81 -9.34
N TRP A 130 3.25 10.39 -8.14
CA TRP A 130 3.52 11.81 -7.95
C TRP A 130 4.13 12.09 -6.57
N ALA A 131 4.82 13.22 -6.45
CA ALA A 131 5.24 13.82 -5.20
C ALA A 131 5.12 15.35 -5.29
N SER A 132 4.73 16.01 -4.21
CA SER A 132 4.56 17.48 -4.21
C SER A 132 5.31 18.13 -3.05
N ILE A 133 6.11 19.17 -3.32
CA ILE A 133 6.84 19.93 -2.31
C ILE A 133 6.55 21.43 -2.44
N THR A 134 6.49 22.15 -1.32
CA THR A 134 6.37 23.61 -1.33
C THR A 134 7.68 24.25 -0.84
N VAL A 135 8.30 25.08 -1.68
CA VAL A 135 9.54 25.80 -1.39
C VAL A 135 9.31 27.28 -1.63
N GLY A 136 9.57 28.12 -0.62
CA GLY A 136 9.39 29.58 -0.74
C GLY A 136 7.95 30.01 -1.06
N GLY A 137 6.95 29.18 -0.73
CA GLY A 137 5.54 29.44 -1.05
C GLY A 137 5.09 28.95 -2.43
N VAL A 138 5.98 28.38 -3.24
CA VAL A 138 5.66 27.78 -4.55
C VAL A 138 5.60 26.26 -4.41
N THR A 139 4.51 25.66 -4.89
CA THR A 139 4.34 24.20 -4.92
C THR A 139 4.85 23.62 -6.24
N TYR A 140 5.72 22.62 -6.15
CA TYR A 140 6.29 21.86 -7.25
C TYR A 140 5.79 20.43 -7.19
N THR A 141 5.34 19.90 -8.33
CA THR A 141 4.87 18.52 -8.45
C THR A 141 5.79 17.77 -9.39
N ALA A 142 6.25 16.61 -8.95
CA ALA A 142 7.02 15.67 -9.76
C ALA A 142 6.12 14.48 -10.09
N ASP A 143 5.75 14.33 -11.35
CA ASP A 143 4.98 13.19 -11.85
C ASP A 143 5.91 12.15 -12.47
N GLY A 144 5.91 10.94 -11.92
CA GLY A 144 6.67 9.82 -12.48
C GLY A 144 5.82 9.09 -13.51
N GLN A 145 5.71 9.62 -14.71
CA GLN A 145 5.10 8.88 -15.81
C GLN A 145 6.14 7.95 -16.47
N ALA A 146 5.80 6.66 -16.48
CA ALA A 146 6.09 5.69 -17.54
C ALA A 146 7.25 4.67 -17.41
N ASN A 147 8.08 4.64 -16.35
CA ASN A 147 9.08 3.57 -16.23
C ASN A 147 8.98 2.84 -14.88
N SER A 148 8.61 1.56 -14.93
CA SER A 148 8.71 0.67 -13.79
C SER A 148 10.19 0.51 -13.42
N ILE A 149 10.49 0.69 -12.14
CA ILE A 149 11.86 0.52 -11.65
C ILE A 149 11.95 -0.84 -10.98
N ALA A 150 12.77 -1.75 -11.55
CA ALA A 150 12.93 -3.11 -11.03
C ALA A 150 13.57 -3.13 -9.61
N ALA A 151 14.32 -2.08 -9.26
CA ALA A 151 14.93 -1.91 -7.94
C ALA A 151 14.67 -0.50 -7.40
N LEU A 152 14.24 -0.40 -6.15
CA LEU A 152 14.00 0.89 -5.51
C LEU A 152 15.33 1.64 -5.36
N PRO A 153 15.51 2.83 -5.96
CA PRO A 153 16.71 3.60 -5.72
C PRO A 153 16.74 3.99 -4.25
N SER A 154 17.92 4.02 -3.64
CA SER A 154 18.08 4.50 -2.27
C SER A 154 17.75 5.99 -2.12
N LYS A 155 17.81 6.75 -3.22
CA LYS A 155 17.55 8.20 -3.26
C LYS A 155 16.82 8.62 -4.55
N ILE A 156 15.82 9.48 -4.41
CA ILE A 156 15.15 10.18 -5.50
C ILE A 156 15.35 11.69 -5.31
N VAL A 157 15.74 12.38 -6.37
CA VAL A 157 15.99 13.83 -6.36
C VAL A 157 14.90 14.53 -7.17
N MET A 158 14.14 15.42 -6.53
CA MET A 158 13.23 16.34 -7.20
C MET A 158 13.98 17.61 -7.56
N ASN A 159 14.09 17.92 -8.85
CA ASN A 159 14.71 19.18 -9.26
C ASN A 159 13.68 20.30 -9.15
N VAL A 160 13.96 21.27 -8.29
CA VAL A 160 13.10 22.43 -8.10
C VAL A 160 13.71 23.60 -8.87
N PRO A 161 13.00 24.17 -9.85
CA PRO A 161 13.43 25.40 -10.50
C PRO A 161 13.72 26.51 -9.47
N PRO A 162 14.61 27.46 -9.79
CA PRO A 162 14.75 28.67 -8.99
C PRO A 162 13.38 29.34 -8.83
N ALA A 163 13.06 29.80 -7.62
CA ALA A 163 11.86 30.59 -7.40
C ALA A 163 11.89 31.85 -8.31
N PRO A 164 10.76 32.20 -8.95
CA PRO A 164 10.66 33.39 -9.80
C PRO A 164 10.84 34.71 -9.02
#